data_AF-A0A8T3Z280-F1
#
_entry.id   AF-A0A8T3Z280-F1
#
_cell.length_a   1.000
_cell.length_b   1.000
_cell.length_c   1.000
_cell.angle_alpha   90.00
_cell.angle_beta   90.00
_cell.angle_gamma   90.00
#
_symmetry.space_group_name_H-M   'P 1'
#
loop_
_entity.id
_entity.type
_entity.pdbx_description
1 polymer ?
#
loop_
_entity_poly.entity_id
_entity_poly.type
_entity_poly.pdbx_seq_one_letter_code
_entity_poly.pdbx_strand_id
1 'polypeptide(L)' 'MENKECKIVCGDKTVATIIRTENGMEIKCTKEGKEMCKDVKGCCD' A
#
# COMPACT_ATOMS: atom_id res chain seq x y z
N MET A 1 16.42 -9.87 -10.24
CA MET A 1 16.27 -9.22 -8.93
C MET A 1 14.95 -9.70 -8.34
N GLU A 2 14.93 -10.19 -7.10
CA GLU A 2 13.66 -10.48 -6.41
C GLU A 2 12.90 -9.17 -6.19
N ASN A 3 11.66 -9.09 -6.66
CA ASN A 3 10.78 -7.98 -6.37
C ASN A 3 10.51 -7.98 -4.86
N LYS A 4 11.02 -6.96 -4.15
CA LYS A 4 10.75 -6.79 -2.73
C LYS A 4 9.37 -6.16 -2.57
N GLU A 5 8.47 -6.90 -1.95
CA GLU A 5 7.14 -6.44 -1.57
C GLU A 5 7.08 -6.19 -0.06
N CYS A 6 6.65 -5.00 0.35
CA CYS A 6 6.36 -4.69 1.74
C CYS A 6 4.85 -4.54 1.90
N LYS A 7 4.24 -5.38 2.75
CA LYS A 7 2.81 -5.27 3.08
C LYS A 7 2.63 -4.34 4.27
N ILE A 8 1.78 -3.35 4.11
CA ILE A 8 1.30 -2.49 5.19
C ILE A 8 0.03 -3.12 5.73
N VAL A 9 0.05 -3.47 7.00
CA VAL A 9 -1.07 -4.09 7.71
C VAL A 9 -1.61 -3.16 8.79
N CYS A 10 -2.93 -3.14 8.94
CA CYS A 10 -3.62 -2.47 10.03
C CYS A 10 -4.47 -3.51 10.76
N GLY A 11 -4.03 -3.90 11.97
CA GLY A 11 -4.51 -5.12 12.62
C GLY A 11 -4.20 -6.35 11.76
N ASP A 12 -5.22 -7.18 11.51
CA ASP A 12 -5.10 -8.41 10.72
C ASP A 12 -5.32 -8.20 9.21
N LYS A 13 -5.56 -6.96 8.77
CA LYS A 13 -5.88 -6.64 7.37
C LYS A 13 -4.70 -5.98 6.69
N THR A 14 -4.42 -6.39 5.45
CA THR A 14 -3.49 -5.67 4.56
C THR A 14 -4.22 -4.48 3.94
N VAL A 15 -3.68 -3.29 4.15
CA VAL A 15 -4.27 -2.03 3.66
C VAL A 15 -3.53 -1.49 2.44
N ALA A 16 -2.23 -1.78 2.30
CA ALA A 16 -1.46 -1.44 1.12
C ALA A 16 -0.27 -2.38 0.92
N THR A 17 0.24 -2.44 -0.30
CA THR A 17 1.48 -3.13 -0.64
C THR A 17 2.40 -2.14 -1.35
N ILE A 18 3.63 -2.00 -0.85
CA ILE A 18 4.70 -1.26 -1.51
C ILE A 18 5.51 -2.26 -2.32
N ILE A 19 5.59 -2.03 -3.62
CA ILE A 19 6.29 -2.89 -4.57
C ILE A 19 7.48 -2.09 -5.09
N ARG A 20 8.68 -2.63 -4.92
CA ARG A 20 9.86 -2.07 -5.58
C ARG A 20 9.84 -2.50 -7.05
N THR A 21 9.78 -1.53 -7.95
CA THR A 21 9.84 -1.73 -9.40
C THR A 21 11.18 -1.23 -9.94
N GLU A 22 11.50 -1.53 -11.20
CA GLU A 22 12.70 -1.02 -11.85
C GLU A 22 12.71 0.52 -11.94
N ASN A 23 11.52 1.13 -11.98
CA ASN A 23 11.33 2.58 -12.07
C ASN A 23 11.13 3.27 -10.71
N GLY A 24 11.22 2.54 -9.59
CA GLY A 24 11.12 3.12 -8.25
C GLY A 24 10.28 2.30 -7.28
N MET A 25 9.33 2.96 -6.60
CA MET A 25 8.39 2.34 -5.67
C MET A 25 6.96 2.61 -6.13
N GLU A 26 6.14 1.57 -6.15
CA GLU A 26 4.70 1.65 -6.41
C GLU A 26 3.94 1.27 -5.15
N ILE A 27 2.92 2.04 -4.79
CA ILE A 27 2.05 1.73 -3.65
C ILE A 27 0.68 1.32 -4.19
N LYS A 28 0.28 0.08 -3.92
CA LYS A 28 -1.06 -0.43 -4.24
C LYS A 28 -1.88 -0.52 -2.97
N CYS A 29 -2.87 0.34 -2.84
CA CYS A 29 -3.80 0.28 -1.72
C CYS A 29 -4.96 -0.68 -2.01
N THR A 30 -5.36 -1.46 -1.01
CA THR A 30 -6.58 -2.27 -1.11
C THR A 30 -7.81 -1.36 -1.05
N LYS A 31 -8.97 -1.86 -1.47
CA LYS A 31 -10.22 -1.10 -1.40
C LYS A 31 -10.50 -0.63 0.05
N GLU A 32 -10.30 -1.51 1.01
CA GLU A 32 -10.44 -1.21 2.44
C GLU A 32 -9.40 -0.19 2.90
N GLY A 33 -8.14 -0.32 2.47
CA GLY A 33 -7.10 0.67 2.76
C GLY A 33 -7.42 2.06 2.21
N LYS A 34 -7.98 2.14 0.99
CA LYS A 34 -8.47 3.41 0.43
C LYS A 34 -9.61 4.00 1.25
N GLU A 35 -10.57 3.18 1.70
CA GLU A 35 -11.68 3.65 2.53
C GLU A 35 -11.21 4.11 3.92
N MET A 36 -10.28 3.41 4.55
CA MET A 36 -9.65 3.83 5.82
C MET A 36 -8.81 5.09 5.64
N CYS A 37 -8.16 5.26 4.50
CA CYS A 37 -7.36 6.44 4.20
C CYS A 37 -8.17 7.65 3.72
N LYS A 38 -9.50 7.54 3.53
CA LYS A 38 -10.37 8.72 3.30
C LYS A 38 -10.33 9.70 4.48
N ASP A 39 -10.11 9.19 5.69
CA ASP A 39 -9.97 10.02 6.90
C ASP A 39 -8.55 10.62 7.06
N VAL A 40 -7.57 10.14 6.26
CA VAL A 40 -6.16 10.55 6.35
C VAL A 40 -5.69 11.03 4.98
N LYS A 41 -5.77 12.35 4.74
CA LYS A 41 -5.29 12.96 3.49
C LYS A 41 -3.86 12.50 3.14
N GLY A 42 -3.69 11.96 1.94
CA GLY A 42 -2.37 11.67 1.33
C GLY A 42 -1.88 10.23 1.42
N CYS A 43 -2.70 9.28 1.90
CA CYS A 43 -2.26 7.89 2.04
C CYS A 43 -2.47 7.06 0.75
N CYS A 44 -3.60 7.22 0.05
CA CYS A 44 -3.94 6.44 -1.15
C CYS A 44 -4.95 7.20 -2.03
N ASP A 45 -4.50 7.86 -3.11
CA ASP A 45 -5.39 8.36 -4.17
C ASP A 45 -5.71 7.25 -5.19
#